data_AF-A0A355RHE6-F1
#
_entry.id   AF-A0A355RHE6-F1
#
_cell.length_a   1.000
_cell.length_b   1.000
_cell.length_c   1.000
_cell.angle_alpha   90.00
_cell.angle_beta   90.00
_cell.angle_gamma   90.00
#
_symmetry.space_group_name_H-M   'P 1'
#
loop_
_entity.id
_entity.type
_entity.pdbx_description
1 polymer ?
#
loop_
_entity_poly.entity_id
_entity_poly.type
_entity_poly.pdbx_seq_one_letter_code
_entity_poly.pdbx_strand_id
1 'polypeptide(L)'
;SWDDLRRRLEPTDRRCFAFFHPSMPDEPLIFVEVALNKGIPGSVQTLLAQDRKARPEAEADTAVFYSISNCQPGLASISFGNSLIKQVVSDLSAELTGLTTFVTLSPIPGLTKWLAHENHAWDCDQPGQMKALAADYLLNAKAQDGLPVDPVARFHLGNGAIIHAVHADADISENGRSQSGGAMVNYFYDLCDVSQNHEAFVSNKDVAATPDVHALAREAARARTDER
;
A
#
# COMPACT_ATOMS: atom_id res chain seq x y z
N SER A 1 -4.08 21.99 1.00
CA SER A 1 -4.19 23.36 0.42
C SER A 1 -3.94 23.29 -1.08
N TRP A 2 -4.13 24.39 -1.83
CA TRP A 2 -3.77 24.46 -3.26
C TRP A 2 -2.27 24.21 -3.47
N ASP A 3 -1.43 24.66 -2.54
CA ASP A 3 0.01 24.41 -2.55
C ASP A 3 0.34 22.93 -2.35
N ASP A 4 -0.41 22.20 -1.52
CA ASP A 4 -0.22 20.75 -1.35
C ASP A 4 -0.54 19.98 -2.64
N LEU A 5 -1.63 20.36 -3.33
CA LEU A 5 -2.02 19.77 -4.60
C LEU A 5 -0.97 20.05 -5.68
N ARG A 6 -0.52 21.30 -5.78
CA ARG A 6 0.54 21.68 -6.72
C ARG A 6 1.83 20.91 -6.45
N ARG A 7 2.23 20.72 -5.18
CA ARG A 7 3.40 19.89 -4.81
C ARG A 7 3.27 18.42 -5.20
N ARG A 8 2.05 17.89 -5.30
CA ARG A 8 1.79 16.50 -5.69
C ARG A 8 1.71 16.30 -7.20
N LEU A 9 1.49 17.36 -7.97
CA LEU A 9 1.23 17.29 -9.42
C LEU A 9 2.25 18.03 -10.29
N GLU A 10 2.88 19.09 -9.80
CA GLU A 10 3.81 19.95 -10.56
C GLU A 10 5.20 19.33 -10.77
N PRO A 11 5.83 18.64 -9.80
CA PRO A 11 7.15 18.06 -10.02
C PRO A 11 7.11 16.97 -11.10
N THR A 12 8.12 16.93 -11.97
CA THR A 12 8.23 15.93 -13.05
C THR A 12 8.31 14.49 -12.51
N ASP A 13 8.83 14.31 -11.29
CA ASP A 13 8.87 13.01 -10.59
C ASP A 13 7.55 12.63 -9.89
N ARG A 14 6.45 13.27 -10.29
CA ARG A 14 5.09 12.97 -9.89
C ARG A 14 4.25 12.67 -11.11
N ARG A 15 3.45 11.62 -11.01
CA ARG A 15 2.42 11.27 -11.99
C ARG A 15 1.09 11.14 -11.26
N CYS A 16 0.01 11.57 -11.90
CA CYS A 16 -1.33 11.42 -11.38
C CYS A 16 -2.23 10.88 -12.48
N PHE A 17 -2.97 9.82 -12.15
CA PHE A 17 -3.91 9.17 -13.04
C PHE A 17 -5.31 9.34 -12.47
N ALA A 18 -6.26 9.56 -13.37
CA ALA A 18 -7.67 9.69 -13.03
C ALA A 18 -8.49 8.75 -13.92
N PHE A 19 -9.37 7.97 -13.30
CA PHE A 19 -10.26 7.06 -14.00
C PHE A 19 -11.65 7.68 -14.10
N PHE A 20 -12.19 7.73 -15.30
CA PHE A 20 -13.50 8.31 -15.60
C PHE A 20 -14.45 7.24 -16.15
N HIS A 21 -15.74 7.40 -15.88
CA HIS A 21 -16.78 6.60 -16.54
C HIS A 21 -17.34 7.38 -17.73
N PRO A 22 -17.64 6.76 -18.88
CA PRO A 22 -18.24 7.46 -20.02
C PRO A 22 -19.52 8.24 -19.70
N SER A 23 -20.29 7.78 -18.71
CA SER A 23 -21.50 8.46 -18.23
C SER A 23 -21.25 9.60 -17.24
N MET A 24 -20.01 9.75 -16.74
CA MET A 24 -19.58 10.82 -15.82
C MET A 24 -18.20 11.33 -16.27
N PRO A 25 -18.10 11.96 -17.45
CA PRO A 25 -16.82 12.31 -18.06
C PRO A 25 -16.07 13.42 -17.31
N ASP A 26 -16.79 14.28 -16.59
CA ASP A 26 -16.22 15.42 -15.86
C ASP A 26 -15.91 15.09 -14.39
N GLU A 27 -16.31 13.90 -13.92
CA GLU A 27 -16.13 13.47 -12.54
C GLU A 27 -15.21 12.25 -12.44
N PRO A 28 -14.00 12.41 -11.86
CA PRO A 28 -13.09 11.30 -11.65
C PRO A 28 -13.70 10.35 -10.62
N LEU A 29 -13.62 9.05 -10.89
CA LEU A 29 -14.06 8.00 -9.98
C LEU A 29 -12.94 7.62 -9.02
N ILE A 30 -11.72 7.47 -9.57
CA ILE A 30 -10.53 7.11 -8.81
C ILE A 30 -9.40 8.03 -9.20
N PHE A 31 -8.68 8.53 -8.20
CA PHE A 31 -7.37 9.17 -8.36
C PHE A 31 -6.27 8.25 -7.87
N VAL A 32 -5.19 8.18 -8.63
CA VAL A 32 -3.96 7.48 -8.28
C VAL A 32 -2.82 8.48 -8.34
N GLU A 33 -2.11 8.66 -7.23
CA GLU A 33 -0.91 9.47 -7.16
C GLU A 33 0.32 8.56 -7.10
N VAL A 34 1.25 8.78 -8.03
CA VAL A 34 2.47 8.00 -8.20
C VAL A 34 3.69 8.90 -8.04
N ALA A 35 4.64 8.43 -7.26
CA ALA A 35 5.95 9.05 -7.09
C ALA A 35 6.99 8.24 -7.85
N LEU A 36 7.72 8.89 -8.77
CA LEU A 36 8.89 8.30 -9.41
C LEU A 36 10.08 8.41 -8.44
N ASN A 37 10.70 7.27 -8.13
CA ASN A 37 11.77 7.16 -7.16
C ASN A 37 12.91 6.27 -7.65
N LYS A 38 14.05 6.36 -6.96
CA LYS A 38 15.13 5.40 -7.06
C LYS A 38 15.09 4.48 -5.84
N GLY A 39 14.77 3.21 -6.06
CA GLY A 39 14.51 2.21 -5.04
C GLY A 39 13.13 2.31 -4.38
N ILE A 40 12.84 1.33 -3.53
CA ILE A 40 11.58 1.19 -2.81
C ILE A 40 11.63 2.04 -1.52
N PRO A 41 10.70 3.00 -1.32
CA PRO A 41 10.68 3.82 -0.11
C PRO A 41 10.00 3.11 1.06
N GLY A 42 10.46 3.43 2.27
CA GLY A 42 9.88 2.95 3.53
C GLY A 42 9.22 4.01 4.41
N SER A 43 9.12 5.27 3.97
CA SER A 43 8.48 6.35 4.75
C SER A 43 7.78 7.36 3.84
N VAL A 44 6.54 7.72 4.20
CA VAL A 44 5.73 8.70 3.48
C VAL A 44 6.25 10.11 3.72
N GLN A 45 6.80 10.40 4.90
CA GLN A 45 7.42 11.69 5.21
C GLN A 45 8.61 11.95 4.29
N THR A 46 9.51 10.96 4.10
CA THR A 46 10.64 11.07 3.18
C THR A 46 10.16 11.20 1.73
N LEU A 47 9.11 10.45 1.36
CA LEU A 47 8.56 10.50 0.00
C LEU A 47 7.98 11.87 -0.35
N LEU A 48 7.31 12.52 0.61
CA LEU A 48 6.58 13.79 0.46
C LEU A 48 7.32 15.01 1.04
N ALA A 49 8.59 14.87 1.41
CA ALA A 49 9.40 15.93 2.00
C ALA A 49 9.47 17.18 1.10
N GLN A 50 9.30 18.37 1.70
CA GLN A 50 9.22 19.65 0.99
C GLN A 50 10.55 20.12 0.41
N ASP A 51 11.64 19.78 1.06
CA ASP A 51 13.02 20.13 0.71
C ASP A 51 13.65 19.12 -0.26
N ARG A 52 12.87 18.13 -0.72
CA ARG A 52 13.34 17.16 -1.70
C ARG A 52 13.59 17.85 -3.04
N LYS A 53 14.79 17.66 -3.58
CA LYS A 53 15.10 18.02 -4.96
C LYS A 53 14.36 17.08 -5.91
N ALA A 54 13.56 17.66 -6.80
CA ALA A 54 12.91 16.91 -7.88
C ALA A 54 13.98 16.17 -8.69
N ARG A 55 13.70 14.92 -9.05
CA ARG A 55 14.61 14.09 -9.84
C ARG A 55 14.16 14.06 -11.30
N PRO A 56 15.11 13.97 -12.25
CA PRO A 56 14.76 13.66 -13.62
C PRO A 56 14.07 12.29 -13.68
N GLU A 57 13.01 12.19 -14.47
CA GLU A 57 12.23 10.96 -14.65
C GLU A 57 13.12 9.81 -15.17
N ALA A 58 14.10 10.14 -16.00
CA ALA A 58 15.06 9.19 -16.55
C ALA A 58 15.97 8.51 -15.50
N GLU A 59 16.06 9.04 -14.29
CA GLU A 59 16.84 8.45 -13.19
C GLU A 59 16.01 7.51 -12.30
N ALA A 60 14.69 7.48 -12.48
CA ALA A 60 13.80 6.63 -11.69
C ALA A 60 13.81 5.19 -12.20
N ASP A 61 13.87 4.24 -11.26
CA ASP A 61 13.73 2.80 -11.51
C ASP A 61 12.43 2.23 -10.91
N THR A 62 11.79 3.01 -10.04
CA THR A 62 10.66 2.58 -9.21
C THR A 62 9.50 3.56 -9.31
N ALA A 63 8.31 3.05 -9.63
CA ALA A 63 7.05 3.77 -9.49
C ALA A 63 6.37 3.41 -8.16
N VAL A 64 6.15 4.43 -7.33
CA VAL A 64 5.60 4.29 -5.97
C VAL A 64 4.17 4.82 -5.92
N PHE A 65 3.19 3.93 -5.81
CA PHE A 65 1.78 4.26 -5.61
C PHE A 65 1.54 4.61 -4.14
N TYR A 66 1.44 5.91 -3.81
CA TYR A 66 1.37 6.37 -2.42
C TYR A 66 0.00 6.89 -2.01
N SER A 67 -0.92 7.06 -2.96
CA SER A 67 -2.30 7.46 -2.71
C SER A 67 -3.20 6.90 -3.80
N ILE A 68 -4.26 6.20 -3.40
CA ILE A 68 -5.34 5.73 -4.26
C ILE A 68 -6.64 6.12 -3.57
N SER A 69 -7.42 6.98 -4.20
CA SER A 69 -8.62 7.57 -3.60
C SER A 69 -9.85 7.30 -4.45
N ASN A 70 -10.90 6.74 -3.84
CA ASN A 70 -12.22 6.71 -4.44
C ASN A 70 -12.91 8.06 -4.18
N CYS A 71 -13.29 8.73 -5.26
CA CYS A 71 -13.85 10.09 -5.21
C CYS A 71 -15.35 10.11 -4.96
N GLN A 72 -16.01 8.95 -5.09
CA GLN A 72 -17.46 8.83 -5.08
C GLN A 72 -17.91 7.93 -3.92
N PRO A 73 -18.41 8.51 -2.81
CA PRO A 73 -18.86 7.75 -1.64
C PRO A 73 -19.93 6.70 -1.98
N GLY A 74 -20.80 6.99 -2.95
CA GLY A 74 -21.83 6.07 -3.44
C GLY A 74 -21.29 4.83 -4.17
N LEU A 75 -20.01 4.84 -4.54
CA LEU A 75 -19.31 3.74 -5.23
C LEU A 75 -18.26 3.07 -4.33
N ALA A 76 -18.26 3.34 -3.02
CA ALA A 76 -17.30 2.78 -2.07
C ALA A 76 -17.26 1.23 -2.06
N SER A 77 -18.37 0.60 -2.44
CA SER A 77 -18.54 -0.86 -2.46
C SER A 77 -18.39 -1.47 -3.87
N ILE A 78 -18.18 -0.66 -4.90
CA ILE A 78 -18.07 -1.14 -6.29
C ILE A 78 -16.59 -1.33 -6.61
N SER A 79 -16.22 -2.56 -6.96
CA SER A 79 -14.90 -2.83 -7.53
C SER A 79 -14.86 -2.26 -8.94
N PHE A 80 -13.98 -1.28 -9.17
CA PHE A 80 -13.73 -0.71 -10.51
C PHE A 80 -12.85 -1.62 -11.38
N GLY A 81 -12.83 -2.91 -11.08
CA GLY A 81 -12.02 -3.93 -11.74
C GLY A 81 -10.64 -4.10 -11.11
N ASN A 82 -10.16 -5.35 -11.10
CA ASN A 82 -8.85 -5.76 -10.56
C ASN A 82 -7.69 -5.46 -11.51
N SER A 83 -7.87 -4.45 -12.37
CA SER A 83 -6.94 -4.08 -13.46
C SER A 83 -6.57 -2.61 -13.43
N LEU A 84 -7.04 -1.83 -12.44
CA LEU A 84 -6.75 -0.41 -12.33
C LEU A 84 -5.24 -0.16 -12.25
N ILE A 85 -4.56 -0.90 -11.37
CA ILE A 85 -3.11 -0.78 -11.22
C ILE A 85 -2.40 -1.34 -12.44
N LYS A 86 -2.90 -2.42 -13.05
CA LYS A 86 -2.33 -2.96 -14.30
C LYS A 86 -2.32 -1.92 -15.42
N GLN A 87 -3.39 -1.14 -15.58
CA GLN A 87 -3.46 -0.08 -16.58
C GLN A 87 -2.41 1.00 -16.31
N VAL A 88 -2.36 1.54 -15.08
CA VAL A 88 -1.38 2.58 -14.72
C VAL A 88 0.06 2.08 -14.89
N VAL A 89 0.35 0.84 -14.49
CA VAL A 89 1.67 0.25 -14.67
C VAL A 89 2.03 0.09 -16.15
N SER A 90 1.07 -0.35 -16.98
CA SER A 90 1.28 -0.48 -18.43
C SER A 90 1.59 0.86 -19.09
N ASP A 91 0.84 1.91 -18.73
CA ASP A 91 1.03 3.26 -19.26
C ASP A 91 2.42 3.82 -18.85
N LEU A 92 2.78 3.67 -17.56
CA LEU A 92 4.09 4.08 -17.05
C LEU A 92 5.25 3.32 -17.70
N SER A 93 5.10 2.01 -17.91
CA SER A 93 6.15 1.17 -18.53
C SER A 93 6.37 1.52 -20.01
N ALA A 94 5.32 1.91 -20.72
CA ALA A 94 5.40 2.33 -22.11
C ALA A 94 6.05 3.72 -22.27
N GLU A 95 5.80 4.64 -21.33
CA GLU A 95 6.35 5.99 -21.35
C GLU A 95 7.80 6.04 -20.83
N LEU A 96 8.09 5.30 -19.75
CA LEU A 96 9.35 5.38 -19.02
C LEU A 96 10.01 4.00 -18.93
N THR A 97 10.80 3.64 -19.95
CA THR A 97 11.46 2.33 -20.05
C THR A 97 12.48 2.03 -18.95
N GLY A 98 12.87 3.04 -18.16
CA GLY A 98 13.75 2.87 -17.00
C GLY A 98 13.04 2.28 -15.76
N LEU A 99 11.71 2.33 -15.72
CA LEU A 99 10.92 1.78 -14.63
C LEU A 99 10.87 0.25 -14.70
N THR A 100 11.38 -0.39 -13.66
CA THR A 100 11.41 -1.85 -13.53
C THR A 100 10.67 -2.34 -12.29
N THR A 101 10.45 -1.46 -11.32
CA THR A 101 9.86 -1.79 -10.02
C THR A 101 8.55 -1.03 -9.82
N PHE A 102 7.48 -1.75 -9.50
CA PHE A 102 6.16 -1.16 -9.23
C PHE A 102 5.71 -1.55 -7.83
N VAL A 103 5.64 -0.56 -6.94
CA VAL A 103 5.34 -0.78 -5.51
C VAL A 103 4.36 0.25 -4.99
N THR A 104 3.60 -0.11 -3.97
CA THR A 104 2.83 0.89 -3.22
C THR A 104 3.57 1.29 -1.96
N LEU A 105 3.19 2.42 -1.36
CA LEU A 105 3.44 2.69 0.04
C LEU A 105 2.08 2.96 0.69
N SER A 106 1.48 1.90 1.23
CA SER A 106 0.07 1.87 1.62
C SER A 106 -0.11 1.93 3.15
N PRO A 107 -1.17 2.59 3.64
CA PRO A 107 -1.53 2.56 5.05
C PRO A 107 -2.06 1.18 5.46
N ILE A 108 -2.08 0.91 6.76
CA ILE A 108 -2.62 -0.33 7.36
C ILE A 108 -3.79 0.03 8.29
N PRO A 109 -4.94 0.46 7.75
CA PRO A 109 -6.04 0.95 8.55
C PRO A 109 -6.67 -0.15 9.41
N GLY A 110 -6.75 0.10 10.72
CA GLY A 110 -7.46 -0.78 11.65
C GLY A 110 -6.59 -1.78 12.39
N LEU A 111 -5.27 -1.77 12.18
CA LEU A 111 -4.33 -2.59 12.95
C LEU A 111 -4.46 -2.34 14.46
N THR A 112 -4.42 -1.08 14.91
CA THR A 112 -4.54 -0.75 16.35
C THR A 112 -5.88 -1.19 16.94
N LYS A 113 -6.97 -1.05 16.17
CA LYS A 113 -8.31 -1.51 16.57
C LYS A 113 -8.37 -3.03 16.69
N TRP A 114 -7.75 -3.75 15.76
CA TRP A 114 -7.66 -5.19 15.80
C TRP A 114 -6.83 -5.67 16.99
N LEU A 115 -5.68 -5.06 17.23
CA LEU A 115 -4.84 -5.37 18.40
C LEU A 115 -5.60 -5.16 19.71
N ALA A 116 -6.39 -4.08 19.81
CA ALA A 116 -7.26 -3.81 20.96
C ALA A 116 -8.34 -4.88 21.14
N HIS A 117 -8.98 -5.29 20.04
CA HIS A 117 -10.01 -6.33 20.06
C HIS A 117 -9.46 -7.70 20.49
N GLU A 118 -8.28 -8.07 20.00
CA GLU A 118 -7.60 -9.31 20.36
C GLU A 118 -6.88 -9.25 21.72
N ASN A 119 -6.98 -8.11 22.42
CA ASN A 119 -6.31 -7.84 23.70
C ASN A 119 -4.80 -8.14 23.65
N HIS A 120 -4.17 -7.80 22.52
CA HIS A 120 -2.71 -7.87 22.37
C HIS A 120 -2.07 -6.66 23.06
N ALA A 121 -0.87 -6.80 23.60
CA ALA A 121 -0.12 -5.63 24.06
C ALA A 121 0.58 -4.99 22.85
N TRP A 122 0.53 -3.66 22.75
CA TRP A 122 1.30 -2.93 21.74
C TRP A 122 1.70 -1.57 22.28
N ASP A 123 2.84 -1.07 21.80
CA ASP A 123 3.38 0.23 22.16
C ASP A 123 3.84 0.96 20.89
N CYS A 124 3.31 2.17 20.67
CA CYS A 124 3.70 2.99 19.52
C CYS A 124 5.16 3.45 19.60
N ASP A 125 5.73 3.47 20.81
CA ASP A 125 7.14 3.80 21.04
C ASP A 125 8.07 2.58 20.81
N GLN A 126 7.51 1.42 20.45
CA GLN A 126 8.22 0.21 20.06
C GLN A 126 8.03 -0.09 18.56
N PRO A 127 8.69 0.67 17.65
CA PRO A 127 8.49 0.55 16.21
C PRO A 127 8.77 -0.86 15.66
N GLY A 128 9.74 -1.58 16.23
CA GLY A 128 10.02 -2.97 15.85
C GLY A 128 8.85 -3.92 16.18
N GLN A 129 8.25 -3.76 17.36
CA GLN A 129 7.07 -4.53 17.77
C GLN A 129 5.89 -4.23 16.85
N MET A 130 5.61 -2.95 16.59
CA MET A 130 4.52 -2.54 15.68
C MET A 130 4.70 -3.11 14.27
N LYS A 131 5.93 -3.15 13.74
CA LYS A 131 6.24 -3.75 12.45
C LYS A 131 5.97 -5.26 12.41
N ALA A 132 6.34 -5.99 13.47
CA ALA A 132 6.08 -7.43 13.55
C ALA A 132 4.57 -7.71 13.68
N LEU A 133 3.87 -6.96 14.53
CA LEU A 133 2.41 -7.04 14.70
C LEU A 133 1.65 -6.70 13.42
N ALA A 134 2.11 -5.70 12.67
CA ALA A 134 1.56 -5.36 11.36
C ALA A 134 1.72 -6.50 10.34
N ALA A 135 2.87 -7.18 10.31
CA ALA A 135 3.07 -8.33 9.43
C ALA A 135 2.12 -9.49 9.79
N ASP A 136 1.95 -9.79 11.08
CA ASP A 136 1.03 -10.81 11.56
C ASP A 136 -0.44 -10.47 11.24
N TYR A 137 -0.85 -9.22 11.46
CA TYR A 137 -2.17 -8.72 11.10
C TYR A 137 -2.47 -8.91 9.61
N LEU A 138 -1.56 -8.47 8.73
CA LEU A 138 -1.74 -8.56 7.28
C LEU A 138 -1.82 -10.02 6.79
N LEU A 139 -1.04 -10.93 7.39
CA LEU A 139 -0.99 -12.34 6.97
C LEU A 139 -2.09 -13.20 7.58
N ASN A 140 -2.39 -13.03 8.86
CA ASN A 140 -3.13 -14.01 9.65
C ASN A 140 -4.50 -13.51 10.14
N ALA A 141 -4.71 -12.19 10.25
CA ALA A 141 -6.02 -11.69 10.66
C ALA A 141 -7.03 -11.83 9.50
N LYS A 142 -7.97 -12.77 9.65
CA LYS A 142 -9.03 -13.05 8.67
C LYS A 142 -10.42 -12.71 9.20
N ALA A 143 -11.27 -12.20 8.33
CA ALA A 143 -12.69 -12.06 8.60
C ALA A 143 -13.40 -13.43 8.50
N GLN A 144 -14.71 -13.46 8.78
CA GLN A 144 -15.51 -14.70 8.73
C GLN A 144 -15.54 -15.35 7.33
N ASP A 145 -15.39 -14.54 6.29
CA ASP A 145 -15.30 -15.01 4.90
C ASP A 145 -13.90 -15.54 4.52
N GLY A 146 -12.93 -15.51 5.43
CA GLY A 146 -11.56 -15.95 5.20
C GLY A 146 -10.68 -14.94 4.48
N LEU A 147 -11.17 -13.74 4.14
CA LEU A 147 -10.36 -12.68 3.56
C LEU A 147 -9.57 -11.92 4.63
N PRO A 148 -8.44 -11.29 4.28
CA PRO A 148 -7.75 -10.36 5.18
C PRO A 148 -8.71 -9.31 5.74
N VAL A 149 -8.64 -9.06 7.04
CA VAL A 149 -9.49 -8.02 7.67
C VAL A 149 -9.15 -6.61 7.16
N ASP A 150 -7.88 -6.39 6.80
CA ASP A 150 -7.42 -5.11 6.29
C ASP A 150 -8.01 -4.84 4.88
N PRO A 151 -8.74 -3.73 4.68
CA PRO A 151 -9.35 -3.41 3.39
C PRO A 151 -8.33 -3.08 2.30
N VAL A 152 -7.18 -2.51 2.66
CA VAL A 152 -6.13 -2.10 1.73
C VAL A 152 -5.36 -3.34 1.23
N ALA A 153 -5.11 -4.31 2.11
CA ALA A 153 -4.58 -5.61 1.77
C ALA A 153 -5.50 -6.35 0.81
N ARG A 154 -6.81 -6.42 1.09
CA ARG A 154 -7.79 -7.01 0.18
C ARG A 154 -7.76 -6.36 -1.19
N PHE A 155 -7.65 -5.04 -1.24
CA PHE A 155 -7.57 -4.30 -2.50
C PHE A 155 -6.31 -4.66 -3.29
N HIS A 156 -5.12 -4.59 -2.69
CA HIS A 156 -3.86 -4.81 -3.41
C HIS A 156 -3.64 -6.28 -3.78
N LEU A 157 -3.91 -7.22 -2.87
CA LEU A 157 -3.87 -8.66 -3.14
C LEU A 157 -4.92 -9.04 -4.19
N GLY A 158 -6.12 -8.44 -4.11
CA GLY A 158 -7.16 -8.56 -5.12
C GLY A 158 -6.75 -8.00 -6.48
N ASN A 159 -5.79 -7.08 -6.55
CA ASN A 159 -5.18 -6.62 -7.80
C ASN A 159 -3.92 -7.42 -8.19
N GLY A 160 -3.62 -8.52 -7.51
CA GLY A 160 -2.50 -9.43 -7.82
C GLY A 160 -1.13 -8.98 -7.30
N ALA A 161 -1.10 -8.06 -6.35
CA ALA A 161 0.15 -7.71 -5.66
C ALA A 161 0.54 -8.78 -4.63
N ILE A 162 1.79 -8.72 -4.16
CA ILE A 162 2.26 -9.45 -2.99
C ILE A 162 2.60 -8.47 -1.87
N ILE A 163 2.51 -8.90 -0.60
CA ILE A 163 3.04 -8.12 0.53
C ILE A 163 4.56 -8.20 0.48
N HIS A 164 5.21 -7.10 0.14
CA HIS A 164 6.65 -7.07 -0.12
C HIS A 164 7.47 -6.76 1.13
N ALA A 165 7.11 -5.69 1.83
CA ALA A 165 7.82 -5.23 3.02
C ALA A 165 6.89 -4.46 3.96
N VAL A 166 7.13 -4.60 5.26
CA VAL A 166 6.47 -3.80 6.31
C VAL A 166 7.49 -2.86 6.93
N HIS A 167 7.09 -1.61 7.12
CA HIS A 167 7.95 -0.54 7.60
C HIS A 167 7.46 -0.02 8.94
N ALA A 168 8.39 0.21 9.85
CA ALA A 168 8.13 0.89 11.11
C ALA A 168 8.31 2.40 10.93
N ASP A 169 7.56 3.22 11.68
CA ASP A 169 7.62 4.69 11.63
C ASP A 169 7.57 5.26 10.21
N ALA A 170 6.83 4.57 9.35
CA ALA A 170 6.67 4.93 7.95
C ALA A 170 5.66 6.06 7.75
N ASP A 171 4.69 6.18 8.66
CA ASP A 171 3.82 7.34 8.80
C ASP A 171 3.73 7.79 10.27
N ILE A 172 4.55 8.77 10.64
CA ILE A 172 4.56 9.35 11.99
C ILE A 172 3.48 10.42 12.22
N SER A 173 2.57 10.63 11.27
CA SER A 173 1.43 11.53 11.48
C SER A 173 0.52 11.00 12.60
N GLU A 174 -0.27 11.89 13.21
CA GLU A 174 -1.26 11.49 14.21
C GLU A 174 -2.21 10.41 13.67
N ASN A 175 -2.62 10.55 12.40
CA ASN A 175 -3.44 9.55 11.73
C ASN A 175 -2.70 8.21 11.56
N GLY A 176 -1.46 8.21 11.06
CA GLY A 176 -0.65 7.00 10.91
C GLY A 176 -0.42 6.27 12.24
N ARG A 177 -0.10 7.02 13.30
CA ARG A 177 0.02 6.50 14.67
C ARG A 177 -1.31 5.89 15.15
N SER A 178 -2.42 6.58 14.95
CA SER A 178 -3.74 6.10 15.39
C SER A 178 -4.20 4.83 14.65
N GLN A 179 -3.86 4.67 13.37
CA GLN A 179 -4.32 3.56 12.53
C GLN A 179 -3.49 2.29 12.71
N SER A 180 -2.16 2.43 12.79
CA SER A 180 -1.22 1.32 12.71
C SER A 180 0.03 1.48 13.58
N GLY A 181 0.03 2.40 14.55
CA GLY A 181 1.23 2.76 15.30
C GLY A 181 2.35 3.34 14.42
N GLY A 182 2.00 3.86 13.23
CA GLY A 182 2.92 4.40 12.24
C GLY A 182 3.49 3.38 11.26
N ALA A 183 3.04 2.12 11.31
CA ALA A 183 3.44 1.12 10.34
C ALA A 183 2.77 1.32 8.97
N MET A 184 3.53 1.12 7.90
CA MET A 184 3.03 1.06 6.53
C MET A 184 3.56 -0.18 5.82
N VAL A 185 3.00 -0.48 4.65
CA VAL A 185 3.33 -1.67 3.87
C VAL A 185 3.61 -1.31 2.42
N ASN A 186 4.60 -1.96 1.81
CA ASN A 186 4.70 -2.00 0.35
C ASN A 186 4.01 -3.25 -0.18
N TYR A 187 3.12 -3.06 -1.14
CA TYR A 187 2.67 -4.11 -2.03
C TYR A 187 3.47 -4.04 -3.33
N PHE A 188 4.06 -5.16 -3.76
CA PHE A 188 4.84 -5.23 -5.00
C PHE A 188 3.99 -5.86 -6.12
N TYR A 189 4.03 -5.24 -7.30
CA TYR A 189 3.35 -5.71 -8.50
C TYR A 189 4.38 -6.29 -9.47
N ASP A 190 4.54 -7.62 -9.44
CA ASP A 190 5.31 -8.33 -10.45
C ASP A 190 4.45 -8.49 -11.71
N LEU A 191 4.81 -7.77 -12.78
CA LEU A 191 4.06 -7.77 -14.03
C LEU A 191 3.86 -9.16 -14.65
N CYS A 192 4.79 -10.09 -14.42
CA CYS A 192 4.69 -11.45 -14.92
C CYS A 192 3.68 -12.27 -14.12
N ASP A 193 3.59 -12.04 -12.81
CA ASP A 193 2.83 -12.88 -11.89
C ASP A 193 1.50 -12.25 -11.41
N VAL A 194 1.20 -10.99 -11.75
CA VAL A 194 -0.02 -10.31 -11.27
C VAL A 194 -1.28 -11.13 -11.53
N SER A 195 -1.40 -11.74 -12.72
CA SER A 195 -2.57 -12.54 -13.07
C SER A 195 -2.68 -13.83 -12.24
N GLN A 196 -1.55 -14.50 -11.99
CA GLN A 196 -1.51 -15.71 -11.16
C GLN A 196 -1.82 -15.38 -9.69
N ASN A 197 -1.18 -14.34 -9.15
CA ASN A 197 -1.40 -13.89 -7.77
C ASN A 197 -2.86 -13.47 -7.54
N HIS A 198 -3.44 -12.77 -8.52
CA HIS A 198 -4.85 -12.40 -8.51
C HIS A 198 -5.76 -13.62 -8.41
N GLU A 199 -5.55 -14.62 -9.27
CA GLU A 199 -6.35 -15.84 -9.30
C GLU A 199 -6.23 -16.65 -8.01
N ALA A 200 -5.01 -16.78 -7.47
CA ALA A 200 -4.75 -17.44 -6.19
C ALA A 200 -5.48 -16.75 -5.03
N PHE A 201 -5.44 -15.42 -4.96
CA PHE A 201 -6.14 -14.68 -3.92
C PHE A 201 -7.66 -14.75 -4.07
N VAL A 202 -8.21 -14.60 -5.28
CA VAL A 202 -9.66 -14.64 -5.50
C VAL A 202 -10.24 -16.03 -5.25
N SER A 203 -9.55 -17.07 -5.71
CA SER A 203 -10.05 -18.45 -5.65
C SER A 203 -9.80 -19.10 -4.29
N ASN A 204 -8.58 -18.95 -3.77
CA ASN A 204 -8.12 -19.69 -2.59
C ASN A 204 -7.97 -18.81 -1.35
N LYS A 205 -8.04 -17.47 -1.49
CA LYS A 205 -7.76 -16.49 -0.42
C LYS A 205 -6.31 -16.54 0.05
N ASP A 206 -5.42 -17.01 -0.83
CA ASP A 206 -3.99 -17.12 -0.58
C ASP A 206 -3.35 -15.74 -0.49
N VAL A 207 -2.74 -15.43 0.66
CA VAL A 207 -2.01 -14.17 0.85
C VAL A 207 -0.56 -14.36 0.45
N ALA A 208 -0.21 -13.88 -0.74
CA ALA A 208 1.16 -13.88 -1.22
C ALA A 208 2.00 -12.81 -0.50
N ALA A 209 3.16 -13.21 0.02
CA ALA A 209 4.08 -12.33 0.73
C ALA A 209 5.53 -12.81 0.62
N THR A 210 6.48 -11.92 0.87
CA THR A 210 7.91 -12.25 0.88
C THR A 210 8.31 -13.07 2.12
N PRO A 211 9.41 -13.85 2.06
CA PRO A 211 9.91 -14.61 3.21
C PRO A 211 10.17 -13.76 4.46
N ASP A 212 10.62 -12.51 4.27
CA ASP A 212 10.90 -11.57 5.35
C ASP A 212 9.63 -11.16 6.09
N VAL A 213 8.52 -10.95 5.37
CA VAL A 213 7.22 -10.64 5.98
C VAL A 213 6.71 -11.84 6.78
N HIS A 214 6.87 -13.06 6.25
CA HIS A 214 6.56 -14.27 7.02
C HIS A 214 7.45 -14.43 8.27
N ALA A 215 8.72 -14.01 8.21
CA ALA A 215 9.61 -14.02 9.37
C ALA A 215 9.16 -13.04 10.46
N LEU A 216 8.78 -11.82 10.08
CA LEU A 216 8.23 -10.81 10.99
C LEU A 216 6.94 -11.29 11.68
N ALA A 217 6.03 -11.92 10.94
CA ALA A 217 4.80 -12.45 11.54
C ALA A 217 5.09 -13.58 12.55
N ARG A 218 6.08 -14.44 12.27
CA ARG A 218 6.52 -15.48 13.22
C ARG A 218 7.15 -14.88 14.48
N GLU A 219 7.87 -13.77 14.36
CA GLU A 219 8.44 -13.05 15.50
C GLU A 219 7.33 -12.52 16.41
N ALA A 220 6.31 -11.87 15.85
CA ALA A 220 5.14 -11.44 16.61
C ALA A 220 4.42 -12.61 17.31
N ALA A 221 4.26 -13.73 16.62
CA ALA A 221 3.64 -14.92 17.20
C ALA A 221 4.45 -15.48 18.39
N ARG A 222 5.78 -15.47 18.31
CA ARG A 222 6.67 -15.93 19.40
C ARG A 222 6.60 -15.02 20.62
N ALA A 223 6.66 -13.70 20.40
CA ALA A 223 6.56 -12.72 21.48
C ALA A 223 5.27 -12.90 22.29
N ARG A 224 4.15 -13.21 21.63
CA ARG A 224 2.87 -13.49 22.31
C ARG A 224 2.86 -14.78 23.15
N THR A 225 3.60 -15.80 22.74
CA THR A 225 3.71 -17.04 23.52
C THR A 225 4.60 -16.88 24.74
N ASP A 226 5.64 -16.04 24.67
CA ASP A 226 6.57 -15.82 25.78
C ASP A 226 5.99 -14.92 26.89
N GLU A 227 4.93 -14.16 26.59
CA GLU A 227 4.18 -13.32 27.55
C GLU A 227 3.06 -14.06 28.32
N ARG A 228 2.79 -15.34 28.00
CA ARG A 228 1.75 -16.18 28.64
C ARG A 228 2.33 -17.14 29.66
#